data_AF-A0A945EDC2-F1
#
_entry.id   AF-A0A945EDC2-F1
#
_cell.length_a   1.000
_cell.length_b   1.000
_cell.length_c   1.000
_cell.angle_alpha   90.00
_cell.angle_beta   90.00
_cell.angle_gamma   90.00
#
_symmetry.space_group_name_H-M   'P 1'
#
loop_
_entity.id
_entity.type
_entity.pdbx_description
1 polymer ?
#
loop_
_entity_poly.entity_id
_entity_poly.type
_entity_poly.pdbx_seq_one_letter_code
_entity_poly.pdbx_strand_id
1 'polypeptide(L)'
;MARVWNENHVLRNSNSRYYFNPYSLKLEPITTDQGFWHPLQDSNDQFFIGNKSFSHYLDILSDKFYSNLSLNIKNVSTVVYDIEKYLLYSQSFFPLDKEKDVRTVLKNMKKIFEDQDRYLLAPMKKAHSNRTKMNDKKNALYLPTKQQASYFMDHMHIRHYTDGTMEFYNLIPDDVTIKNIIFNGKSIINNEIVVPSYLSDPEPTVIKTSYIGIQDDMFTINTKYQGFDRFTKNGITLVLDGIENPLLLNTVHEFDFINKLDDKVYEIKDGKWIVDKPIIVEGDLHISPGTNLQFSKDAYIIVKGALTAIGGVDNPITLKAISDSWKGIYVLNSSKKSHMKNINISNISALEDELLKLTGGITFYKSNVDFDNIRINDVKAEDAINIVESSFSLNSVFINNTVSDGLDSDFSKGDIMDSEFSHIGGDALDFSGSNVSIRRTQATNVKDKAVSAGEKSILNIKDSNFDTIGVGVASKDGSSVTITDTKISNYKLYAAMSYLKKDFYDMPSINLNNCLVSEGNAYIRQKGTSMIVDNHNIPESEVSVKKLYKTRVMMK
;
A
#
# COMPACT_ATOMS: atom_id res chain seq x y z
N MET A 1 11.95 -16.13 -9.49
CA MET A 1 12.02 -15.73 -10.91
C MET A 1 13.45 -15.66 -11.44
N ALA A 2 14.34 -14.82 -10.89
CA ALA A 2 15.74 -14.67 -11.33
C ALA A 2 16.47 -15.99 -11.61
N ARG A 3 16.30 -16.99 -10.73
CA ARG A 3 16.88 -18.32 -10.92
C ARG A 3 16.35 -19.08 -12.14
N VAL A 4 15.05 -18.97 -12.44
CA VAL A 4 14.43 -19.58 -13.63
C VAL A 4 14.98 -18.93 -14.90
N TRP A 5 15.31 -17.64 -14.86
CA TRP A 5 16.00 -16.94 -15.95
C TRP A 5 17.49 -17.23 -16.02
N ASN A 6 18.04 -17.82 -14.95
CA ASN A 6 19.48 -17.98 -14.73
C ASN A 6 20.28 -16.68 -14.93
N GLU A 7 19.71 -15.56 -14.48
CA GLU A 7 20.33 -14.24 -14.51
C GLU A 7 20.04 -13.51 -13.18
N ASN A 8 21.05 -12.81 -12.64
CA ASN A 8 20.98 -12.09 -11.38
C ASN A 8 20.92 -10.56 -11.56
N HIS A 9 21.05 -10.03 -12.77
CA HIS A 9 21.03 -8.60 -13.08
C HIS A 9 19.87 -7.86 -12.40
N VAL A 10 18.69 -8.47 -12.40
CA VAL A 10 17.45 -7.94 -11.81
C VAL A 10 17.48 -7.83 -10.28
N LEU A 11 18.42 -8.51 -9.62
CA LEU A 11 18.62 -8.49 -8.17
C LEU A 11 19.67 -7.45 -7.73
N ARG A 12 20.23 -6.65 -8.64
CA ARG A 12 21.16 -5.59 -8.25
C ARG A 12 20.39 -4.46 -7.57
N ASN A 13 20.98 -3.84 -6.54
CA ASN A 13 20.40 -2.66 -5.89
C ASN A 13 20.06 -1.54 -6.89
N SER A 14 20.94 -1.29 -7.88
CA SER A 14 20.70 -0.29 -8.94
C SER A 14 19.45 -0.58 -9.77
N ASN A 15 19.09 -1.86 -9.86
CA ASN A 15 17.99 -2.39 -10.68
C ASN A 15 16.78 -2.73 -9.82
N SER A 16 16.77 -2.27 -8.57
CA SER A 16 15.64 -2.43 -7.66
C SER A 16 15.15 -1.07 -7.23
N ARG A 17 13.83 -0.91 -7.18
CA ARG A 17 13.15 0.15 -6.45
C ARG A 17 12.34 -0.52 -5.36
N TYR A 18 11.98 0.22 -4.33
CA TYR A 18 11.21 -0.33 -3.21
C TYR A 18 9.98 0.54 -3.02
N TYR A 19 8.82 -0.09 -3.02
CA TYR A 19 7.59 0.52 -2.57
C TYR A 19 7.43 0.23 -1.09
N PHE A 20 7.28 1.27 -0.28
CA PHE A 20 6.91 1.08 1.12
C PHE A 20 5.40 0.89 1.18
N ASN A 21 4.97 -0.33 1.45
CA ASN A 21 3.55 -0.66 1.55
C ASN A 21 3.02 -0.18 2.91
N PRO A 22 2.13 0.83 2.95
CA PRO A 22 1.66 1.44 4.20
C PRO A 22 0.78 0.50 5.02
N TYR A 23 0.17 -0.51 4.41
CA TYR A 23 -0.66 -1.49 5.10
C TYR A 23 0.19 -2.55 5.81
N SER A 24 1.22 -3.07 5.15
CA SER A 24 2.06 -4.13 5.72
C SER A 24 3.32 -3.65 6.42
N LEU A 25 3.65 -2.36 6.28
CA LEU A 25 4.89 -1.72 6.72
C LEU A 25 6.14 -2.47 6.26
N LYS A 26 6.08 -2.98 5.02
CA LYS A 26 7.17 -3.71 4.36
C LYS A 26 7.60 -2.99 3.10
N LEU A 27 8.88 -3.16 2.77
CA LEU A 27 9.42 -2.77 1.48
C LEU A 27 9.16 -3.88 0.46
N GLU A 28 8.39 -3.56 -0.57
CA GLU A 28 8.11 -4.44 -1.70
C GLU A 28 9.06 -4.11 -2.85
N PRO A 29 9.92 -5.06 -3.27
CA PRO A 29 10.88 -4.80 -4.34
C PRO A 29 10.17 -4.76 -5.70
N ILE A 30 10.36 -3.65 -6.41
CA ILE A 30 10.02 -3.48 -7.82
C ILE A 30 11.33 -3.58 -8.59
N THR A 31 11.58 -4.75 -9.15
CA THR A 31 12.81 -5.00 -9.90
C THR A 31 12.65 -4.53 -11.35
N THR A 32 13.72 -3.95 -11.90
CA THR A 32 13.79 -3.44 -13.27
C THR A 32 14.95 -4.10 -14.02
N ASP A 33 15.01 -3.88 -15.34
CA ASP A 33 16.17 -4.18 -16.17
C ASP A 33 16.65 -5.65 -16.08
N GLN A 34 15.83 -6.55 -16.65
CA GLN A 34 16.13 -7.97 -16.75
C GLN A 34 17.07 -8.26 -17.92
N GLY A 35 18.16 -8.99 -17.64
CA GLY A 35 19.10 -9.47 -18.65
C GLY A 35 18.61 -10.69 -19.45
N PHE A 36 19.49 -11.27 -20.25
CA PHE A 36 19.18 -12.43 -21.11
C PHE A 36 18.82 -13.68 -20.30
N TRP A 37 18.08 -14.59 -20.92
CA TRP A 37 17.78 -15.89 -20.33
C TRP A 37 18.89 -16.89 -20.65
N HIS A 38 19.45 -17.53 -19.63
CA HIS A 38 20.49 -18.53 -19.78
C HIS A 38 19.97 -19.92 -19.36
N PRO A 39 20.37 -21.01 -20.05
CA PRO A 39 20.02 -22.34 -19.60
C PRO A 39 20.73 -22.67 -18.29
N LEU A 40 20.04 -23.40 -17.39
CA LEU A 40 20.66 -23.98 -16.20
C LEU A 40 21.61 -25.11 -16.62
N GLN A 41 22.87 -25.00 -16.20
CA GLN A 41 23.91 -25.98 -16.52
C GLN A 41 24.09 -26.99 -15.39
N ASP A 42 24.50 -28.20 -15.75
CA ASP A 42 24.60 -29.34 -14.83
C ASP A 42 25.89 -29.31 -13.99
N SER A 43 26.87 -28.49 -14.37
CA SER A 43 28.13 -28.29 -13.65
C SER A 43 28.53 -26.81 -13.63
N ASN A 44 29.05 -26.32 -12.49
CA ASN A 44 29.59 -24.97 -12.30
C ASN A 44 28.65 -23.80 -12.67
N ASP A 45 27.43 -23.85 -12.14
CA ASP A 45 26.55 -22.69 -12.24
C ASP A 45 27.10 -21.52 -11.39
N GLN A 46 27.49 -20.45 -12.08
CA GLN A 46 28.11 -19.25 -11.50
C GLN A 46 27.09 -18.18 -11.10
N PHE A 47 25.81 -18.55 -10.98
CA PHE A 47 24.69 -17.62 -10.74
C PHE A 47 24.90 -16.60 -9.60
N PHE A 48 25.70 -16.91 -8.58
CA PHE A 48 26.01 -16.02 -7.46
C PHE A 48 27.49 -15.59 -7.37
N ILE A 49 28.28 -15.74 -8.43
CA ILE A 49 29.71 -15.40 -8.34
C ILE A 49 29.92 -13.89 -8.47
N GLY A 50 30.35 -13.28 -7.36
CA GLY A 50 31.38 -12.24 -7.40
C GLY A 50 30.96 -10.78 -7.46
N ASN A 51 29.76 -10.40 -7.02
CA ASN A 51 29.41 -8.97 -6.99
C ASN A 51 28.86 -8.53 -5.63
N LYS A 52 29.56 -7.58 -4.97
CA LYS A 52 29.12 -6.92 -3.71
C LYS A 52 27.71 -6.35 -3.83
N SER A 53 27.26 -6.05 -5.05
CA SER A 53 25.93 -5.54 -5.41
C SER A 53 24.75 -6.44 -5.03
N PHE A 54 24.97 -7.66 -4.53
CA PHE A 54 23.94 -8.65 -4.17
C PHE A 54 23.85 -8.96 -2.66
N SER A 55 24.67 -8.30 -1.83
CA SER A 55 24.78 -8.62 -0.39
C SER A 55 23.44 -8.64 0.35
N HIS A 56 22.57 -7.64 0.11
CA HIS A 56 21.27 -7.56 0.77
C HIS A 56 20.32 -8.71 0.41
N TYR A 57 20.38 -9.24 -0.82
CA TYR A 57 19.57 -10.40 -1.20
C TYR A 57 20.07 -11.69 -0.56
N LEU A 58 21.36 -11.79 -0.20
CA LEU A 58 21.84 -12.89 0.61
C LEU A 58 21.23 -12.83 2.02
N ASP A 59 21.11 -11.64 2.61
CA ASP A 59 20.44 -11.47 3.91
C ASP A 59 18.94 -11.85 3.85
N ILE A 60 18.30 -11.70 2.67
CA ILE A 60 16.91 -12.12 2.43
C ILE A 60 16.77 -13.65 2.39
N LEU A 61 17.79 -14.41 1.97
CA LEU A 61 17.80 -15.89 1.97
C LEU A 61 17.93 -16.47 3.40
N SER A 62 17.13 -15.94 4.31
CA SER A 62 16.98 -16.33 5.72
C SER A 62 16.15 -17.60 5.88
N ASP A 63 16.08 -18.15 7.10
CA ASP A 63 15.21 -19.27 7.45
C ASP A 63 13.74 -19.02 7.05
N LYS A 64 13.29 -17.77 7.15
CA LYS A 64 11.94 -17.38 6.73
C LYS A 64 11.75 -17.54 5.22
N PHE A 65 12.75 -17.23 4.40
CA PHE A 65 12.69 -17.49 2.96
C PHE A 65 12.57 -18.99 2.67
N TYR A 66 13.39 -19.81 3.34
CA TYR A 66 13.37 -21.27 3.16
C TYR A 66 12.03 -21.88 3.59
N SER A 67 11.43 -21.40 4.68
CA SER A 67 10.10 -21.85 5.13
C SER A 67 8.99 -21.58 4.12
N ASN A 68 9.14 -20.56 3.27
CA ASN A 68 8.18 -20.19 2.23
C ASN A 68 8.57 -20.69 0.82
N LEU A 69 9.64 -21.48 0.70
CA LEU A 69 10.22 -21.80 -0.61
C LEU A 69 9.25 -22.57 -1.51
N SER A 70 8.53 -23.56 -0.97
CA SER A 70 7.56 -24.35 -1.73
C SER A 70 6.44 -23.47 -2.30
N LEU A 71 5.93 -22.52 -1.51
CA LEU A 71 4.92 -21.55 -1.95
C LEU A 71 5.49 -20.62 -3.03
N ASN A 72 6.71 -20.10 -2.81
CA ASN A 72 7.39 -19.23 -3.77
C ASN A 72 7.64 -19.93 -5.12
N ILE A 73 8.08 -21.20 -5.11
CA ILE A 73 8.26 -22.00 -6.33
C ILE A 73 6.93 -22.17 -7.06
N LYS A 74 5.86 -22.50 -6.33
CA LYS A 74 4.52 -22.62 -6.92
C LYS A 74 4.08 -21.32 -7.60
N ASN A 75 4.19 -20.19 -6.91
CA ASN A 75 3.82 -18.89 -7.46
C ASN A 75 4.62 -18.53 -8.71
N VAL A 76 5.94 -18.73 -8.66
CA VAL A 76 6.83 -18.52 -9.82
C VAL A 76 6.45 -19.45 -10.97
N SER A 77 6.12 -20.71 -10.69
CA SER A 77 5.77 -21.69 -11.72
C SER A 77 4.53 -21.26 -12.50
N THR A 78 3.49 -20.81 -11.80
CA THR A 78 2.23 -20.34 -12.41
C THR A 78 2.51 -19.19 -13.38
N VAL A 79 3.28 -18.19 -12.94
CA VAL A 79 3.64 -17.04 -13.80
C VAL A 79 4.51 -17.46 -14.99
N VAL A 80 5.44 -18.40 -14.78
CA VAL A 80 6.33 -18.89 -15.85
C VAL A 80 5.55 -19.64 -16.92
N TYR A 81 4.53 -20.42 -16.56
CA TYR A 81 3.70 -21.12 -17.55
C TYR A 81 2.81 -20.16 -18.37
N ASP A 82 2.49 -18.99 -17.83
CA ASP A 82 1.75 -17.94 -18.53
C ASP A 82 2.65 -16.96 -19.32
N ILE A 83 3.98 -17.14 -19.31
CA ILE A 83 4.93 -16.15 -19.85
C ILE A 83 4.67 -15.78 -21.32
N GLU A 84 4.23 -16.74 -22.14
CA GLU A 84 3.93 -16.52 -23.56
C GLU A 84 2.79 -15.53 -23.74
N LYS A 85 1.74 -15.60 -22.91
CA LYS A 85 0.60 -14.67 -22.93
C LYS A 85 1.06 -13.22 -22.67
N TYR A 86 1.95 -13.02 -21.70
CA TYR A 86 2.49 -11.69 -21.39
C TYR A 86 3.37 -11.13 -22.51
N LEU A 87 4.16 -11.99 -23.16
CA LEU A 87 5.01 -11.61 -24.28
C LEU A 87 4.19 -11.27 -25.52
N LEU A 88 3.15 -12.05 -25.83
CA LEU A 88 2.23 -11.77 -26.93
C LEU A 88 1.49 -10.44 -26.75
N TYR A 89 1.04 -10.15 -25.53
CA TYR A 89 0.45 -8.85 -25.21
C TYR A 89 1.44 -7.70 -25.50
N SER A 90 2.68 -7.82 -25.03
CA SER A 90 3.72 -6.80 -25.27
C SER A 90 4.05 -6.67 -26.76
N GLN A 91 4.20 -7.79 -27.47
CA GLN A 91 4.48 -7.84 -28.91
C GLN A 91 3.38 -7.15 -29.74
N SER A 92 2.12 -7.15 -29.27
CA SER A 92 1.03 -6.44 -29.96
C SER A 92 1.24 -4.93 -30.03
N PHE A 93 1.96 -4.34 -29.07
CA PHE A 93 2.34 -2.92 -29.07
C PHE A 93 3.67 -2.68 -29.82
N PHE A 94 4.56 -3.68 -29.84
CA PHE A 94 5.88 -3.61 -30.45
C PHE A 94 6.08 -4.70 -31.52
N PRO A 95 5.31 -4.70 -32.63
CA PRO A 95 5.28 -5.82 -33.58
C PRO A 95 6.60 -6.03 -34.34
N LEU A 96 7.51 -5.05 -34.32
CA LEU A 96 8.83 -5.13 -34.95
C LEU A 96 9.91 -5.69 -34.02
N ASP A 97 9.63 -5.83 -32.72
CA ASP A 97 10.57 -6.43 -31.78
C ASP A 97 10.76 -7.92 -32.08
N LYS A 98 11.98 -8.43 -31.87
CA LYS A 98 12.26 -9.85 -32.06
C LYS A 98 11.50 -10.67 -31.02
N GLU A 99 10.75 -11.66 -31.48
CA GLU A 99 10.06 -12.62 -30.62
C GLU A 99 11.05 -13.29 -29.63
N LYS A 100 10.63 -13.37 -28.36
CA LYS A 100 11.43 -13.96 -27.30
C LYS A 100 11.11 -15.44 -27.16
N ASP A 101 12.14 -16.29 -27.24
CA ASP A 101 12.00 -17.74 -27.11
C ASP A 101 11.87 -18.19 -25.66
N VAL A 102 10.65 -18.56 -25.26
CA VAL A 102 10.31 -18.98 -23.89
C VAL A 102 10.88 -20.35 -23.50
N ARG A 103 11.37 -21.15 -24.47
CA ARG A 103 11.81 -22.55 -24.23
C ARG A 103 12.89 -22.65 -23.15
N THR A 104 13.80 -21.68 -23.07
CA THR A 104 14.85 -21.65 -22.04
C THR A 104 14.25 -21.54 -20.64
N VAL A 105 13.31 -20.62 -20.45
CA VAL A 105 12.66 -20.38 -19.14
C VAL A 105 11.85 -21.60 -18.71
N LEU A 106 11.08 -22.19 -19.63
CA LEU A 106 10.28 -23.39 -19.36
C LEU A 106 11.17 -24.61 -19.03
N LYS A 107 12.27 -24.83 -19.77
CA LYS A 107 13.23 -25.90 -19.48
C LYS A 107 13.91 -25.71 -18.12
N ASN A 108 14.28 -24.49 -17.77
CA ASN A 108 14.88 -24.18 -16.48
C ASN A 108 13.90 -24.45 -15.34
N MET A 109 12.64 -24.04 -15.49
CA MET A 109 11.61 -24.33 -14.50
C MET A 109 11.43 -25.84 -14.29
N LYS A 110 11.41 -26.61 -15.38
CA LYS A 110 11.35 -28.08 -15.33
C LYS A 110 12.54 -28.67 -14.56
N LYS A 111 13.77 -28.25 -14.87
CA LYS A 111 14.97 -28.69 -14.13
C LYS A 111 14.89 -28.39 -12.63
N ILE A 112 14.42 -27.20 -12.26
CA ILE A 112 14.24 -26.82 -10.85
C ILE A 112 13.23 -27.74 -10.15
N PHE A 113 12.15 -28.14 -10.83
CA PHE A 113 11.18 -29.09 -10.27
C PHE A 113 11.74 -30.51 -10.14
N GLU A 114 12.54 -30.95 -11.11
CA GLU A 114 13.16 -32.28 -11.11
C GLU A 114 14.17 -32.44 -9.97
N ASP A 115 14.96 -31.40 -9.67
CA ASP A 115 15.98 -31.43 -8.61
C ASP A 115 16.19 -30.03 -7.98
N GLN A 116 15.36 -29.71 -6.99
CA GLN A 116 15.42 -28.43 -6.27
C GLN A 116 16.73 -28.25 -5.51
N ASP A 117 17.27 -29.33 -4.95
CA ASP A 117 18.51 -29.29 -4.19
C ASP A 117 19.66 -28.84 -5.08
N ARG A 118 19.80 -29.46 -6.25
CA ARG A 118 20.87 -29.15 -7.20
C ARG A 118 20.69 -27.80 -7.87
N TYR A 119 19.50 -27.50 -8.38
CA TYR A 119 19.32 -26.36 -9.27
C TYR A 119 18.87 -25.08 -8.55
N LEU A 120 18.49 -25.13 -7.27
CA LEU A 120 18.06 -23.95 -6.52
C LEU A 120 18.82 -23.80 -5.19
N LEU A 121 18.79 -24.81 -4.32
CA LEU A 121 19.30 -24.70 -2.94
C LEU A 121 20.83 -24.70 -2.87
N ALA A 122 21.51 -25.60 -3.59
CA ALA A 122 22.98 -25.68 -3.58
C ALA A 122 23.65 -24.39 -4.09
N PRO A 123 23.19 -23.75 -5.20
CA PRO A 123 23.67 -22.43 -5.60
C PRO A 123 23.52 -21.36 -4.52
N MET A 124 22.36 -21.32 -3.84
CA MET A 124 22.11 -20.36 -2.76
C MET A 124 23.03 -20.56 -1.55
N LYS A 125 23.25 -21.81 -1.14
CA LYS A 125 24.19 -22.16 -0.05
C LYS A 125 25.63 -21.79 -0.42
N LYS A 126 26.05 -22.06 -1.67
CA LYS A 126 27.37 -21.69 -2.19
C LYS A 126 27.58 -20.17 -2.19
N ALA A 127 26.56 -19.40 -2.55
CA ALA A 127 26.58 -17.93 -2.50
C ALA A 127 26.89 -17.40 -1.10
N HIS A 128 26.20 -17.93 -0.08
CA HIS A 128 26.43 -17.61 1.33
C HIS A 128 27.88 -17.90 1.75
N SER A 129 28.42 -19.06 1.36
CA SER A 129 29.80 -19.46 1.69
C SER A 129 30.88 -18.60 1.03
N ASN A 130 30.58 -17.97 -0.12
CA ASN A 130 31.51 -17.14 -0.86
C ASN A 130 31.50 -15.66 -0.44
N ARG A 131 30.56 -15.23 0.42
CA ARG A 131 30.46 -13.85 0.96
C ARG A 131 31.77 -13.39 1.60
N THR A 132 32.56 -14.32 2.14
CA THR A 132 33.80 -14.08 2.90
C THR A 132 35.09 -14.13 2.07
N LYS A 133 35.04 -14.46 0.77
CA LYS A 133 36.24 -14.69 -0.07
C LYS A 133 36.48 -13.66 -1.18
N MET A 134 35.79 -12.52 -1.16
CA MET A 134 36.02 -11.47 -2.16
C MET A 134 37.26 -10.64 -1.80
N ASN A 135 38.42 -11.10 -2.25
CA ASN A 135 39.60 -10.25 -2.38
C ASN A 135 39.40 -9.33 -3.59
N ASP A 136 39.24 -8.03 -3.34
CA ASP A 136 39.32 -7.02 -4.38
C ASP A 136 40.72 -7.08 -4.98
N LYS A 137 40.83 -7.50 -6.25
CA LYS A 137 42.00 -7.14 -7.04
C LYS A 137 41.99 -5.61 -7.11
N LYS A 138 42.85 -4.96 -6.31
CA LYS A 138 43.14 -3.52 -6.42
C LYS A 138 43.72 -3.28 -7.81
N ASN A 139 42.85 -3.02 -8.78
CA ASN A 139 43.28 -2.33 -9.99
C ASN A 139 43.76 -0.95 -9.54
N ALA A 140 44.91 -0.50 -10.05
CA ALA A 140 45.40 0.84 -9.78
C ALA A 140 44.36 1.85 -10.31
N LEU A 141 43.64 2.51 -9.41
CA LEU A 141 42.75 3.61 -9.76
C LEU A 141 43.60 4.86 -9.95
N TYR A 142 43.44 5.51 -11.10
CA TYR A 142 44.05 6.81 -11.36
C TYR A 142 43.18 7.91 -10.75
N LEU A 143 43.81 8.86 -10.06
CA LEU A 143 43.12 10.04 -9.53
C LEU A 143 42.57 10.89 -10.69
N PRO A 144 41.41 11.54 -10.51
CA PRO A 144 40.83 12.43 -11.51
C PRO A 144 41.79 13.56 -11.91
N THR A 145 41.90 13.83 -13.21
CA THR A 145 42.56 15.03 -13.72
C THR A 145 41.77 16.28 -13.37
N LYS A 146 42.41 17.45 -13.42
CA LYS A 146 41.72 18.75 -13.20
C LYS A 146 40.55 18.98 -14.15
N GLN A 147 40.67 18.52 -15.40
CA GLN A 147 39.56 18.60 -16.36
C GLN A 147 38.39 17.72 -15.93
N GLN A 148 38.64 16.48 -15.51
CA GLN A 148 37.60 15.59 -15.00
C GLN A 148 36.96 16.14 -13.72
N ALA A 149 37.77 16.66 -12.79
CA ALA A 149 37.30 17.30 -11.56
C ALA A 149 36.34 18.47 -11.85
N SER A 150 36.59 19.22 -12.93
CA SER A 150 35.70 20.33 -13.34
C SER A 150 34.28 19.90 -13.71
N TYR A 151 34.10 18.63 -14.10
CA TYR A 151 32.81 18.07 -14.52
C TYR A 151 32.02 17.39 -13.40
N PHE A 152 32.61 17.18 -12.23
CA PHE A 152 31.89 16.57 -11.10
C PHE A 152 30.76 17.49 -10.66
N MET A 153 29.55 16.96 -10.51
CA MET A 153 28.39 17.76 -10.08
C MET A 153 28.37 17.91 -8.55
N ASP A 154 28.83 16.87 -7.85
CA ASP A 154 28.94 16.84 -6.40
C ASP A 154 30.30 16.28 -6.02
N HIS A 155 30.85 16.75 -4.90
CA HIS A 155 32.01 16.12 -4.27
C HIS A 155 31.61 15.16 -3.15
N MET A 156 30.40 15.30 -2.61
CA MET A 156 30.01 14.68 -1.35
C MET A 156 28.53 14.38 -1.33
N HIS A 157 28.14 13.30 -0.65
CA HIS A 157 26.76 13.07 -0.21
C HIS A 157 26.69 13.30 1.30
N ILE A 158 25.63 13.95 1.77
CA ILE A 158 25.51 14.31 3.18
C ILE A 158 24.19 13.81 3.75
N ARG A 159 24.20 13.42 5.01
CA ARG A 159 23.01 13.05 5.76
C ARG A 159 22.93 13.86 7.03
N HIS A 160 21.70 14.16 7.44
CA HIS A 160 21.39 14.77 8.72
C HIS A 160 20.43 13.84 9.47
N TYR A 161 20.61 13.70 10.77
CA TYR A 161 19.78 12.88 11.63
C TYR A 161 19.06 13.71 12.69
N THR A 162 17.90 13.24 13.16
CA THR A 162 17.07 13.98 14.14
C THR A 162 17.76 14.25 15.47
N ASP A 163 18.80 13.51 15.80
CA ASP A 163 19.62 13.71 16.98
C ASP A 163 20.72 14.78 16.78
N GLY A 164 20.78 15.42 15.60
CA GLY A 164 21.76 16.42 15.20
C GLY A 164 23.05 15.85 14.61
N THR A 165 23.14 14.53 14.41
CA THR A 165 24.29 13.90 13.72
C THR A 165 24.29 14.28 12.25
N MET A 166 25.48 14.56 11.71
CA MET A 166 25.69 14.73 10.28
C MET A 166 26.78 13.78 9.79
N GLU A 167 26.53 13.15 8.65
CA GLU A 167 27.47 12.26 7.97
C GLU A 167 27.88 12.86 6.63
N PHE A 168 29.18 12.78 6.33
CA PHE A 168 29.79 13.28 5.10
C PHE A 168 30.45 12.13 4.34
N TYR A 169 29.81 11.68 3.27
CA TYR A 169 30.31 10.64 2.39
C TYR A 169 31.04 11.27 1.21
N ASN A 170 32.36 11.07 1.14
CA ASN A 170 33.15 11.52 0.00
C ASN A 170 32.81 10.70 -1.25
N LEU A 171 32.46 11.36 -2.35
CA LEU A 171 32.15 10.72 -3.63
C LEU A 171 33.37 10.66 -4.57
N ILE A 172 34.50 11.21 -4.15
CA ILE A 172 35.72 11.35 -4.94
C ILE A 172 36.81 10.38 -4.42
N PRO A 173 37.59 9.75 -5.31
CA PRO A 173 38.68 8.84 -4.94
C PRO A 173 39.91 9.55 -4.35
N ASP A 174 39.76 10.81 -3.92
CA ASP A 174 40.79 11.68 -3.36
C ASP A 174 40.16 12.55 -2.26
N ASP A 175 40.98 13.17 -1.43
CA ASP A 175 40.51 13.97 -0.31
C ASP A 175 39.73 15.21 -0.77
N VAL A 176 38.64 15.51 -0.08
CA VAL A 176 37.77 16.66 -0.34
C VAL A 176 37.72 17.56 0.88
N THR A 177 37.90 18.87 0.68
CA THR A 177 37.83 19.83 1.78
C THR A 177 36.43 20.43 1.87
N ILE A 178 35.77 20.29 3.02
CA ILE A 178 34.62 21.11 3.38
C ILE A 178 35.13 22.48 3.81
N LYS A 179 34.79 23.53 3.05
CA LYS A 179 35.13 24.92 3.36
C LYS A 179 34.21 25.54 4.40
N ASN A 180 32.93 25.21 4.32
CA ASN A 180 31.90 25.85 5.12
C ASN A 180 30.66 24.96 5.21
N ILE A 181 30.06 24.94 6.39
CA ILE A 181 28.73 24.37 6.63
C ILE A 181 27.77 25.52 6.89
N ILE A 182 26.73 25.61 6.07
CA ILE A 182 25.73 26.68 6.12
C ILE A 182 24.41 26.07 6.59
N PHE A 183 23.82 26.62 7.64
CA PHE A 183 22.46 26.31 8.09
C PHE A 183 21.57 27.53 7.86
N ASN A 184 20.51 27.37 7.07
CA ASN A 184 19.55 28.42 6.75
C ASN A 184 20.21 29.75 6.33
N GLY A 185 21.22 29.67 5.45
CA GLY A 185 21.96 30.84 4.95
C GLY A 185 23.04 31.39 5.89
N LYS A 186 23.21 30.84 7.10
CA LYS A 186 24.25 31.26 8.05
C LYS A 186 25.33 30.19 8.17
N SER A 187 26.59 30.60 8.09
CA SER A 187 27.72 29.70 8.37
C SER A 187 27.71 29.28 9.84
N ILE A 188 27.83 27.98 10.09
CA ILE A 188 27.86 27.39 11.43
C ILE A 188 29.21 26.77 11.78
N ILE A 189 30.05 26.47 10.77
CA ILE A 189 31.43 26.03 10.95
C ILE A 189 32.30 26.77 9.94
N ASN A 190 33.35 27.45 10.44
CA ASN A 190 34.31 28.22 9.64
C ASN A 190 35.67 27.53 9.49
N ASN A 191 35.87 26.37 10.11
CA ASN A 191 37.12 25.61 9.99
C ASN A 191 37.01 24.63 8.82
N GLU A 192 38.08 24.52 8.04
CA GLU A 192 38.17 23.53 6.98
C GLU A 192 38.20 22.11 7.57
N ILE A 193 37.37 21.22 7.02
CA ILE A 193 37.35 19.80 7.38
C ILE A 193 37.80 19.02 6.15
N VAL A 194 38.83 18.19 6.28
CA VAL A 194 39.25 17.27 5.22
C VAL A 194 38.50 15.97 5.39
N VAL A 195 37.72 15.58 4.38
CA VAL A 195 37.04 14.29 4.33
C VAL A 195 37.86 13.37 3.44
N PRO A 196 38.34 12.22 3.96
CA PRO A 196 39.25 11.34 3.26
C PRO A 196 38.60 10.73 2.01
N SER A 197 39.43 10.31 1.05
CA SER A 197 39.00 9.50 -0.10
C SER A 197 38.19 8.27 0.30
N TYR A 198 37.12 7.95 -0.47
CA TYR A 198 36.37 6.70 -0.27
C TYR A 198 37.21 5.43 -0.51
N LEU A 199 38.39 5.56 -1.14
CA LEU A 199 39.33 4.45 -1.33
C LEU A 199 40.17 4.17 -0.08
N SER A 200 40.47 5.20 0.71
CA SER A 200 41.23 5.09 1.96
C SER A 200 40.33 4.83 3.16
N ASP A 201 39.17 5.49 3.19
CA ASP A 201 38.18 5.36 4.25
C ASP A 201 36.77 5.42 3.65
N PRO A 202 36.07 4.27 3.50
CA PRO A 202 34.74 4.23 2.92
C PRO A 202 33.66 4.71 3.88
N GLU A 203 33.97 4.89 5.17
CA GLU A 203 33.02 5.36 6.18
C GLU A 203 32.88 6.89 6.13
N PRO A 204 31.71 7.43 6.51
CA PRO A 204 31.52 8.87 6.49
C PRO A 204 32.34 9.56 7.56
N THR A 205 32.78 10.79 7.28
CA THR A 205 33.18 11.69 8.37
C THR A 205 31.93 12.14 9.12
N VAL A 206 31.92 11.98 10.45
CA VAL A 206 30.75 12.27 11.28
C VAL A 206 31.00 13.50 12.15
N ILE A 207 30.03 14.41 12.21
CA ILE A 207 30.03 15.51 13.18
C ILE A 207 28.70 15.55 13.93
N LYS A 208 28.72 16.13 15.13
CA LYS A 208 27.53 16.42 15.91
C LYS A 208 27.22 17.91 15.87
N THR A 209 25.98 18.26 15.58
CA THR A 209 25.51 19.64 15.59
C THR A 209 24.46 19.86 16.68
N SER A 210 24.19 21.12 17.01
CA SER A 210 23.11 21.49 17.94
C SER A 210 21.72 21.55 17.29
N TYR A 211 21.64 21.30 15.98
CA TYR A 211 20.39 21.39 15.22
C TYR A 211 19.72 20.02 15.21
N ILE A 212 18.77 19.83 16.13
CA ILE A 212 18.02 18.58 16.30
C ILE A 212 16.65 18.65 15.60
N GLY A 213 15.97 17.51 15.51
CA GLY A 213 14.66 17.38 14.88
C GLY A 213 14.74 17.41 13.35
N ILE A 214 13.59 17.61 12.70
CA ILE A 214 13.47 17.64 11.24
C ILE A 214 14.06 18.96 10.71
N GLN A 215 15.10 18.86 9.88
CA GLN A 215 15.86 19.97 9.28
C GLN A 215 16.03 19.79 7.77
N ASP A 216 14.93 19.49 7.09
CA ASP A 216 14.95 19.14 5.66
C ASP A 216 15.41 20.32 4.80
N ASP A 217 16.38 20.08 3.93
CA ASP A 217 17.01 21.07 3.03
C ASP A 217 17.63 22.31 3.70
N MET A 218 17.79 22.27 5.02
CA MET A 218 18.27 23.40 5.83
C MET A 218 19.80 23.54 5.82
N PHE A 219 20.54 22.45 5.58
CA PHE A 219 21.99 22.47 5.50
C PHE A 219 22.47 22.59 4.06
N THR A 220 23.55 23.34 3.86
CA THR A 220 24.29 23.41 2.61
C THR A 220 25.78 23.36 2.91
N ILE A 221 26.49 22.43 2.28
CA ILE A 221 27.92 22.22 2.47
C ILE A 221 28.65 22.74 1.25
N ASN A 222 29.58 23.67 1.47
CA ASN A 222 30.51 24.11 0.45
C ASN A 222 31.77 23.25 0.52
N THR A 223 32.08 22.55 -0.55
CA THR A 223 33.24 21.66 -0.67
C THR A 223 34.17 22.13 -1.79
N LYS A 224 35.46 21.87 -1.65
CA LYS A 224 36.48 22.16 -2.66
C LYS A 224 37.28 20.91 -3.01
N TYR A 225 37.45 20.67 -4.31
CA TYR A 225 38.33 19.65 -4.85
C TYR A 225 39.05 20.17 -6.10
N GLN A 226 40.38 20.05 -6.15
CA GLN A 226 41.25 20.54 -7.24
C GLN A 226 40.97 21.98 -7.74
N GLY A 227 40.49 22.86 -6.85
CA GLY A 227 40.19 24.26 -7.15
C GLY A 227 38.74 24.55 -7.58
N PHE A 228 37.90 23.53 -7.68
CA PHE A 228 36.47 23.69 -7.97
C PHE A 228 35.66 23.61 -6.69
N ASP A 229 34.69 24.51 -6.53
CA ASP A 229 33.75 24.51 -5.40
C ASP A 229 32.43 23.84 -5.80
N ARG A 230 31.82 23.10 -4.87
CA ARG A 230 30.48 22.48 -5.02
C ARG A 230 29.65 22.65 -3.75
N PHE A 231 28.33 22.75 -3.96
CA PHE A 231 27.36 22.96 -2.91
C PHE A 231 26.37 21.80 -2.89
N THR A 232 26.28 21.11 -1.75
CA THR A 232 25.36 19.97 -1.60
C THR A 232 24.47 20.20 -0.38
N LYS A 233 23.18 19.87 -0.51
CA LYS A 233 22.19 19.93 0.57
C LYS A 233 21.98 18.57 1.22
N ASN A 234 21.45 18.58 2.45
CA ASN A 234 21.16 17.35 3.20
C ASN A 234 19.90 16.61 2.74
N GLY A 235 19.01 17.26 1.98
CA GLY A 235 17.74 16.65 1.64
C GLY A 235 16.92 16.38 2.89
N ILE A 236 16.38 15.17 3.01
CA ILE A 236 15.57 14.75 4.16
C ILE A 236 16.43 14.46 5.40
N THR A 237 15.87 14.75 6.56
CA THR A 237 16.42 14.33 7.85
C THR A 237 16.04 12.89 8.15
N LEU A 238 17.02 12.10 8.56
CA LEU A 238 16.84 10.69 8.92
C LEU A 238 16.53 10.54 10.40
N VAL A 239 15.66 9.61 10.74
CA VAL A 239 15.31 9.28 12.13
C VAL A 239 16.08 8.03 12.53
N LEU A 240 16.90 8.12 13.58
CA LEU A 240 17.70 6.98 14.07
C LEU A 240 16.88 6.05 14.97
N ASP A 241 16.14 6.62 15.92
CA ASP A 241 15.43 5.89 16.96
C ASP A 241 14.01 6.47 17.16
N GLY A 242 13.15 5.68 17.82
CA GLY A 242 11.84 6.13 18.28
C GLY A 242 10.70 5.99 17.28
N ILE A 243 10.91 5.24 16.19
CA ILE A 243 9.85 4.88 15.25
C ILE A 243 9.55 3.39 15.41
N GLU A 244 8.44 3.06 16.05
CA GLU A 244 8.03 1.68 16.25
C GLU A 244 7.16 1.17 15.08
N ASN A 245 7.34 -0.11 14.75
CA ASN A 245 6.45 -0.82 13.84
C ASN A 245 5.50 -1.69 14.68
N PRO A 246 4.24 -1.27 14.92
CA PRO A 246 3.32 -2.03 15.77
C PRO A 246 3.05 -3.44 15.22
N LEU A 247 3.21 -3.66 13.92
CA LEU A 247 3.00 -4.98 13.30
C LEU A 247 4.07 -6.01 13.69
N LEU A 248 5.19 -5.61 14.31
CA LEU A 248 6.19 -6.53 14.85
C LEU A 248 5.84 -7.04 16.26
N LEU A 249 4.84 -6.45 16.91
CA LEU A 249 4.44 -6.81 18.27
C LEU A 249 3.44 -7.98 18.30
N ASN A 250 3.29 -8.57 19.49
CA ASN A 250 2.25 -9.53 19.84
C ASN A 250 1.89 -9.34 21.31
N THR A 251 0.74 -8.73 21.59
CA THR A 251 0.38 -8.25 22.94
C THR A 251 -0.67 -9.12 23.63
N VAL A 252 -1.07 -10.26 23.03
CA VAL A 252 -2.10 -11.16 23.58
C VAL A 252 -1.84 -11.60 25.03
N HIS A 253 -0.57 -11.71 25.42
CA HIS A 253 -0.15 -12.15 26.75
C HIS A 253 -0.35 -11.08 27.84
N GLU A 254 -0.67 -9.83 27.47
CA GLU A 254 -0.95 -8.74 28.41
C GLU A 254 -2.41 -8.75 28.92
N PHE A 255 -3.27 -9.63 28.39
CA PHE A 255 -4.70 -9.62 28.66
C PHE A 255 -5.17 -10.98 29.22
N ASP A 256 -5.61 -11.00 30.48
CA ASP A 256 -6.10 -12.21 31.17
C ASP A 256 -7.38 -12.82 30.54
N PHE A 257 -8.09 -12.01 29.75
CA PHE A 257 -9.31 -12.42 29.03
C PHE A 257 -9.04 -12.98 27.63
N ILE A 258 -7.77 -13.04 27.18
CA ILE A 258 -7.37 -13.64 25.91
C ILE A 258 -6.73 -15.00 26.18
N ASN A 259 -7.37 -16.07 25.68
CA ASN A 259 -6.84 -17.42 25.73
C ASN A 259 -6.12 -17.78 24.44
N LYS A 260 -5.02 -18.53 24.54
CA LYS A 260 -4.46 -19.28 23.40
C LYS A 260 -5.16 -20.64 23.32
N LEU A 261 -5.90 -20.88 22.24
CA LEU A 261 -6.62 -22.14 22.02
C LEU A 261 -5.74 -23.19 21.32
N ASP A 262 -4.92 -22.75 20.37
CA ASP A 262 -3.98 -23.58 19.61
C ASP A 262 -2.80 -22.71 19.14
N ASP A 263 -1.85 -23.28 18.39
CA ASP A 263 -0.82 -22.50 17.74
C ASP A 263 -1.44 -21.47 16.79
N LYS A 264 -1.16 -20.18 17.08
CA LYS A 264 -1.71 -19.03 16.36
C LYS A 264 -3.24 -18.96 16.30
N VAL A 265 -3.94 -19.53 17.28
CA VAL A 265 -5.40 -19.35 17.43
C VAL A 265 -5.69 -18.85 18.84
N TYR A 266 -6.35 -17.69 18.92
CA TYR A 266 -6.65 -17.01 20.17
C TYR A 266 -8.15 -16.74 20.31
N GLU A 267 -8.63 -16.63 21.55
CA GLU A 267 -10.01 -16.32 21.88
C GLU A 267 -10.10 -15.24 22.95
N ILE A 268 -10.86 -14.18 22.68
CA ILE A 268 -11.36 -13.25 23.68
C ILE A 268 -12.62 -13.86 24.29
N LYS A 269 -12.56 -14.15 25.59
CA LYS A 269 -13.67 -14.69 26.38
C LYS A 269 -14.85 -13.72 26.42
N ASP A 270 -16.05 -14.29 26.60
CA ASP A 270 -17.24 -13.51 26.91
C ASP A 270 -17.07 -12.73 28.22
N GLY A 271 -17.83 -11.64 28.35
CA GLY A 271 -17.76 -10.74 29.49
C GLY A 271 -17.57 -9.29 29.09
N LYS A 272 -17.35 -8.45 30.10
CA LYS A 272 -17.12 -7.01 29.93
C LYS A 272 -15.68 -6.68 30.29
N TRP A 273 -14.92 -6.20 29.30
CA TRP A 273 -13.49 -5.97 29.44
C TRP A 273 -13.13 -4.54 29.09
N ILE A 274 -12.19 -3.97 29.85
CA ILE A 274 -11.54 -2.70 29.51
C ILE A 274 -10.28 -3.05 28.74
N VAL A 275 -10.12 -2.39 27.58
CA VAL A 275 -8.95 -2.51 26.73
C VAL A 275 -8.25 -1.16 26.74
N ASP A 276 -7.23 -1.02 27.57
CA ASP A 276 -6.49 0.23 27.76
C ASP A 276 -5.21 0.33 26.91
N LYS A 277 -4.84 -0.77 26.26
CA LYS A 277 -3.68 -0.90 25.36
C LYS A 277 -4.03 -1.63 24.06
N PRO A 278 -3.18 -1.56 23.02
CA PRO A 278 -3.35 -2.33 21.79
C PRO A 278 -3.46 -3.84 21.98
N ILE A 279 -4.44 -4.47 21.34
CA ILE A 279 -4.52 -5.93 21.16
C ILE A 279 -3.92 -6.25 19.78
N ILE A 280 -2.77 -6.91 19.74
CA ILE A 280 -2.06 -7.26 18.50
C ILE A 280 -1.84 -8.76 18.49
N VAL A 281 -2.46 -9.43 17.50
CA VAL A 281 -2.51 -10.90 17.41
C VAL A 281 -1.73 -11.37 16.19
N GLU A 282 -0.72 -12.22 16.41
CA GLU A 282 -0.06 -13.01 15.36
C GLU A 282 -0.79 -14.36 15.20
N GLY A 283 -1.88 -14.37 14.43
CA GLY A 283 -2.73 -15.54 14.24
C GLY A 283 -4.21 -15.20 14.08
N ASP A 284 -5.05 -16.23 14.10
CA ASP A 284 -6.50 -16.11 14.06
C ASP A 284 -7.02 -15.67 15.44
N LEU A 285 -8.02 -14.78 15.44
CA LEU A 285 -8.67 -14.28 16.66
C LEU A 285 -10.16 -14.58 16.63
N HIS A 286 -10.65 -15.22 17.69
CA HIS A 286 -12.05 -15.44 17.95
C HIS A 286 -12.54 -14.48 19.04
N ILE A 287 -13.72 -13.89 18.88
CA ILE A 287 -14.40 -13.12 19.93
C ILE A 287 -15.68 -13.85 20.28
N SER A 288 -15.79 -14.31 21.52
CA SER A 288 -16.95 -15.08 21.98
C SER A 288 -18.24 -14.24 21.91
N PRO A 289 -19.41 -14.85 21.69
CA PRO A 289 -20.69 -14.15 21.65
C PRO A 289 -20.96 -13.35 22.93
N GLY A 290 -21.60 -12.17 22.81
CA GLY A 290 -21.96 -11.34 23.97
C GLY A 290 -20.82 -10.56 24.62
N THR A 291 -19.60 -10.65 24.08
CA THR A 291 -18.45 -9.88 24.58
C THR A 291 -18.69 -8.37 24.47
N ASN A 292 -18.36 -7.63 25.52
CA ASN A 292 -18.39 -6.17 25.58
C ASN A 292 -16.98 -5.62 25.83
N LEU A 293 -16.33 -5.12 24.78
CA LEU A 293 -15.01 -4.50 24.86
C LEU A 293 -15.14 -2.98 24.88
N GLN A 294 -14.55 -2.34 25.89
CA GLN A 294 -14.51 -0.89 26.06
C GLN A 294 -13.07 -0.39 25.93
N PHE A 295 -12.80 0.38 24.88
CA PHE A 295 -11.46 0.77 24.48
C PHE A 295 -11.09 2.16 25.02
N SER A 296 -9.88 2.31 25.52
CA SER A 296 -9.25 3.63 25.72
C SER A 296 -8.97 4.29 24.37
N LYS A 297 -8.61 5.58 24.39
CA LYS A 297 -8.39 6.38 23.19
C LYS A 297 -7.31 5.81 22.27
N ASP A 298 -6.26 5.24 22.85
CA ASP A 298 -5.09 4.74 22.12
C ASP A 298 -5.13 3.23 21.88
N ALA A 299 -6.19 2.54 22.34
CA ALA A 299 -6.37 1.11 22.12
C ALA A 299 -7.00 0.81 20.74
N TYR A 300 -6.67 -0.37 20.21
CA TYR A 300 -7.13 -0.91 18.94
C TYR A 300 -6.96 -2.42 18.89
N ILE A 301 -7.47 -3.06 17.83
CA ILE A 301 -7.23 -4.48 17.54
C ILE A 301 -6.50 -4.63 16.20
N ILE A 302 -5.36 -5.33 16.18
CA ILE A 302 -4.69 -5.80 14.97
C ILE A 302 -4.71 -7.33 14.94
N VAL A 303 -5.15 -7.91 13.82
CA VAL A 303 -5.19 -9.37 13.61
C VAL A 303 -4.40 -9.72 12.34
N LYS A 304 -3.24 -10.37 12.51
CA LYS A 304 -2.40 -10.92 11.43
C LYS A 304 -2.85 -12.36 11.09
N GLY A 305 -4.13 -12.49 10.77
CA GLY A 305 -4.86 -13.75 10.57
C GLY A 305 -6.36 -13.48 10.40
N ALA A 306 -7.21 -14.50 10.49
CA ALA A 306 -8.66 -14.30 10.36
C ALA A 306 -9.29 -13.82 11.67
N LEU A 307 -10.28 -12.92 11.56
CA LEU A 307 -11.13 -12.49 12.67
C LEU A 307 -12.49 -13.18 12.60
N THR A 308 -12.83 -13.96 13.63
CA THR A 308 -14.16 -14.55 13.80
C THR A 308 -14.84 -13.95 15.02
N ALA A 309 -15.84 -13.09 14.80
CA ALA A 309 -16.62 -12.44 15.85
C ALA A 309 -18.10 -12.65 15.54
N ILE A 310 -18.73 -13.63 16.20
CA ILE A 310 -20.12 -14.04 15.92
C ILE A 310 -20.95 -13.86 17.19
N GLY A 311 -21.66 -12.75 17.29
CA GLY A 311 -22.59 -12.45 18.37
C GLY A 311 -23.91 -13.20 18.24
N GLY A 312 -24.67 -13.28 19.35
CA GLY A 312 -26.06 -13.71 19.32
C GLY A 312 -26.97 -12.59 18.81
N VAL A 313 -28.16 -12.94 18.30
CA VAL A 313 -29.16 -11.94 17.89
C VAL A 313 -29.62 -11.11 19.08
N ASP A 314 -29.91 -11.78 20.20
CA ASP A 314 -30.34 -11.13 21.45
C ASP A 314 -29.18 -10.62 22.30
N ASN A 315 -27.97 -11.13 22.05
CA ASN A 315 -26.75 -10.76 22.78
C ASN A 315 -25.59 -10.51 21.80
N PRO A 316 -25.62 -9.37 21.08
CA PRO A 316 -24.59 -9.03 20.11
C PRO A 316 -23.26 -8.73 20.78
N ILE A 317 -22.16 -8.88 20.04
CA ILE A 317 -20.85 -8.38 20.49
C ILE A 317 -20.88 -6.85 20.45
N THR A 318 -20.32 -6.20 21.47
CA THR A 318 -20.25 -4.73 21.54
C THR A 318 -18.80 -4.27 21.63
N LEU A 319 -18.38 -3.41 20.69
CA LEU A 319 -17.06 -2.79 20.63
C LEU A 319 -17.24 -1.27 20.67
N LYS A 320 -16.76 -0.60 21.71
CA LYS A 320 -16.98 0.86 21.87
C LYS A 320 -15.87 1.57 22.62
N ALA A 321 -15.77 2.89 22.43
CA ALA A 321 -14.89 3.71 23.26
C ALA A 321 -15.41 3.80 24.71
N ILE A 322 -14.50 4.00 25.67
CA ILE A 322 -14.82 4.41 27.04
C ILE A 322 -15.24 5.90 27.07
N SER A 323 -14.61 6.72 26.22
CA SER A 323 -14.86 8.15 26.13
C SER A 323 -15.09 8.59 24.67
N ASP A 324 -14.10 9.22 24.05
CA ASP A 324 -14.27 9.97 22.81
C ASP A 324 -14.29 9.09 21.55
N SER A 325 -13.20 8.37 21.31
CA SER A 325 -13.09 7.37 20.25
C SER A 325 -12.00 6.35 20.59
N TRP A 326 -11.88 5.29 19.81
CA TRP A 326 -10.77 4.34 19.84
C TRP A 326 -10.30 4.04 18.41
N LYS A 327 -9.07 3.53 18.25
CA LYS A 327 -8.37 3.41 16.97
C LYS A 327 -8.80 2.22 16.10
N GLY A 328 -9.91 1.56 16.45
CA GLY A 328 -10.58 0.63 15.55
C GLY A 328 -9.91 -0.73 15.36
N ILE A 329 -10.21 -1.37 14.23
CA ILE A 329 -9.83 -2.76 13.92
C ILE A 329 -9.03 -2.80 12.63
N TYR A 330 -7.94 -3.55 12.62
CA TYR A 330 -7.16 -3.83 11.43
C TYR A 330 -6.88 -5.33 11.27
N VAL A 331 -7.33 -5.91 10.16
CA VAL A 331 -7.09 -7.31 9.80
C VAL A 331 -6.26 -7.37 8.52
N LEU A 332 -5.14 -8.08 8.55
CA LEU A 332 -4.21 -8.10 7.42
C LEU A 332 -3.62 -9.48 7.07
N ASN A 333 -3.41 -9.67 5.76
CA ASN A 333 -2.74 -10.82 5.15
C ASN A 333 -3.31 -12.19 5.58
N SER A 334 -4.62 -12.27 5.81
CA SER A 334 -5.25 -13.53 6.17
C SER A 334 -5.50 -14.41 4.94
N SER A 335 -5.02 -15.65 4.98
CA SER A 335 -5.40 -16.67 4.00
C SER A 335 -6.80 -17.25 4.23
N LYS A 336 -7.35 -17.08 5.44
CA LYS A 336 -8.70 -17.53 5.83
C LYS A 336 -9.68 -16.36 5.78
N LYS A 337 -10.94 -16.65 5.49
CA LYS A 337 -12.00 -15.65 5.49
C LYS A 337 -12.38 -15.28 6.93
N SER A 338 -12.54 -14.00 7.20
CA SER A 338 -13.05 -13.45 8.45
C SER A 338 -14.58 -13.44 8.45
N HIS A 339 -15.18 -13.56 9.62
CA HIS A 339 -16.63 -13.58 9.79
C HIS A 339 -17.03 -12.67 10.96
N MET A 340 -17.78 -11.62 10.65
CA MET A 340 -18.30 -10.66 11.61
C MET A 340 -19.82 -10.70 11.56
N LYS A 341 -20.46 -11.07 12.67
CA LYS A 341 -21.92 -11.22 12.73
C LYS A 341 -22.52 -10.72 14.03
N ASN A 342 -23.65 -10.01 13.95
CA ASN A 342 -24.39 -9.48 15.10
C ASN A 342 -23.47 -8.66 16.03
N ILE A 343 -22.90 -7.57 15.51
CA ILE A 343 -21.93 -6.73 16.23
C ILE A 343 -22.39 -5.28 16.21
N ASN A 344 -22.30 -4.61 17.35
CA ASN A 344 -22.43 -3.17 17.48
C ASN A 344 -21.05 -2.54 17.70
N ILE A 345 -20.63 -1.66 16.82
CA ILE A 345 -19.37 -0.94 16.85
C ILE A 345 -19.68 0.56 16.94
N SER A 346 -18.99 1.28 17.83
CA SER A 346 -19.23 2.72 17.99
C SER A 346 -17.98 3.50 18.39
N ASN A 347 -17.99 4.79 18.06
CA ASN A 347 -16.96 5.77 18.44
C ASN A 347 -15.56 5.36 17.95
N ILE A 348 -15.42 5.06 16.65
CA ILE A 348 -14.14 4.67 16.06
C ILE A 348 -13.45 5.85 15.38
N SER A 349 -12.13 5.91 15.45
CA SER A 349 -11.25 6.78 14.66
C SER A 349 -10.30 5.94 13.82
N ALA A 350 -9.59 6.59 12.91
CA ALA A 350 -8.55 5.97 12.11
C ALA A 350 -7.47 5.30 12.98
N LEU A 351 -6.96 4.15 12.54
CA LEU A 351 -5.84 3.49 13.21
C LEU A 351 -4.54 4.19 12.82
N GLU A 352 -4.07 5.04 13.73
CA GLU A 352 -2.76 5.68 13.64
C GLU A 352 -1.87 5.29 14.82
N ASP A 353 -0.74 4.66 14.54
CA ASP A 353 0.29 4.34 15.51
C ASP A 353 1.68 4.32 14.87
N GLU A 354 2.48 5.35 15.17
CA GLU A 354 3.81 5.58 14.58
C GLU A 354 3.82 5.45 13.05
N LEU A 355 4.48 4.42 12.50
CA LEU A 355 4.55 4.17 11.05
C LEU A 355 3.21 3.75 10.43
N LEU A 356 2.31 3.18 11.22
CA LEU A 356 1.04 2.69 10.75
C LEU A 356 0.06 3.86 10.71
N LYS A 357 -0.33 4.28 9.51
CA LYS A 357 -1.29 5.37 9.27
C LYS A 357 -2.36 4.89 8.30
N LEU A 358 -3.42 4.30 8.85
CA LEU A 358 -4.58 3.84 8.09
C LEU A 358 -5.66 4.92 8.07
N THR A 359 -6.46 4.98 7.01
CA THR A 359 -7.57 5.94 6.87
C THR A 359 -8.87 5.45 7.50
N GLY A 360 -9.05 4.12 7.57
CA GLY A 360 -10.25 3.47 8.05
C GLY A 360 -10.32 3.25 9.57
N GLY A 361 -11.52 3.28 10.12
CA GLY A 361 -11.80 2.80 11.48
C GLY A 361 -11.93 1.27 11.56
N ILE A 362 -12.26 0.60 10.45
CA ILE A 362 -12.17 -0.85 10.29
C ILE A 362 -11.49 -1.12 8.96
N THR A 363 -10.31 -1.73 8.98
CA THR A 363 -9.53 -2.00 7.77
C THR A 363 -9.32 -3.49 7.56
N PHE A 364 -9.56 -3.96 6.33
CA PHE A 364 -9.21 -5.30 5.87
C PHE A 364 -8.25 -5.20 4.68
N TYR A 365 -6.99 -5.58 4.87
CA TYR A 365 -5.97 -5.58 3.81
C TYR A 365 -5.58 -7.01 3.42
N LYS A 366 -5.75 -7.40 2.16
CA LYS A 366 -5.49 -8.78 1.67
C LYS A 366 -6.13 -9.84 2.58
N SER A 367 -7.35 -9.59 3.01
CA SER A 367 -8.07 -10.38 4.02
C SER A 367 -9.56 -10.39 3.69
N ASN A 368 -10.06 -11.52 3.22
CA ASN A 368 -11.48 -11.66 2.87
C ASN A 368 -12.36 -11.60 4.12
N VAL A 369 -13.58 -11.05 4.01
CA VAL A 369 -14.48 -10.86 5.16
C VAL A 369 -15.96 -10.94 4.80
N ASP A 370 -16.77 -11.55 5.67
CA ASP A 370 -18.22 -11.46 5.65
C ASP A 370 -18.72 -10.62 6.84
N PHE A 371 -19.52 -9.60 6.55
CA PHE A 371 -20.26 -8.81 7.54
C PHE A 371 -21.75 -9.16 7.45
N ASP A 372 -22.34 -9.58 8.57
CA ASP A 372 -23.75 -9.96 8.65
C ASP A 372 -24.42 -9.33 9.88
N ASN A 373 -25.40 -8.45 9.69
CA ASN A 373 -26.08 -7.73 10.78
C ASN A 373 -25.10 -6.95 11.67
N ILE A 374 -24.46 -5.93 11.09
CA ILE A 374 -23.44 -5.10 11.75
C ILE A 374 -23.96 -3.68 11.85
N ARG A 375 -23.79 -3.05 13.01
CA ARG A 375 -24.09 -1.63 13.21
C ARG A 375 -22.82 -0.87 13.56
N ILE A 376 -22.51 0.17 12.80
CA ILE A 376 -21.35 1.05 13.02
C ILE A 376 -21.87 2.47 13.18
N ASN A 377 -21.54 3.11 14.30
CA ASN A 377 -21.98 4.47 14.62
C ASN A 377 -20.83 5.36 15.06
N ASP A 378 -20.95 6.66 14.80
CA ASP A 378 -20.05 7.71 15.29
C ASP A 378 -18.59 7.48 14.86
N VAL A 379 -18.35 7.65 13.56
CA VAL A 379 -17.05 7.38 12.93
C VAL A 379 -16.32 8.70 12.67
N LYS A 380 -15.13 8.84 13.25
CA LYS A 380 -14.24 10.00 13.10
C LYS A 380 -13.09 9.76 12.10
N ALA A 381 -12.99 8.54 11.58
CA ALA A 381 -12.04 8.16 10.54
C ALA A 381 -12.44 8.77 9.18
N GLU A 382 -11.52 8.74 8.20
CA GLU A 382 -11.89 9.05 6.81
C GLU A 382 -12.87 7.99 6.30
N ASP A 383 -12.61 6.70 6.55
CA ASP A 383 -13.51 5.63 6.14
C ASP A 383 -14.07 4.89 7.36
N ALA A 384 -15.38 4.61 7.41
CA ALA A 384 -15.88 3.71 8.45
C ALA A 384 -15.36 2.28 8.25
N ILE A 385 -15.37 1.81 7.01
CA ILE A 385 -14.77 0.55 6.59
C ILE A 385 -13.88 0.81 5.36
N ASN A 386 -12.64 0.34 5.40
CA ASN A 386 -11.70 0.35 4.27
C ASN A 386 -11.30 -1.10 3.92
N ILE A 387 -11.61 -1.56 2.70
CA ILE A 387 -11.35 -2.92 2.24
C ILE A 387 -10.44 -2.88 1.02
N VAL A 388 -9.26 -3.48 1.13
CA VAL A 388 -8.19 -3.33 0.12
C VAL A 388 -7.69 -4.71 -0.32
N GLU A 389 -7.64 -4.93 -1.63
CA GLU A 389 -7.20 -6.19 -2.26
C GLU A 389 -7.89 -7.44 -1.67
N SER A 390 -9.20 -7.36 -1.43
CA SER A 390 -9.94 -8.41 -0.71
C SER A 390 -11.28 -8.74 -1.37
N SER A 391 -11.82 -9.90 -1.03
CA SER A 391 -13.22 -10.26 -1.33
C SER A 391 -14.09 -10.06 -0.09
N PHE A 392 -15.25 -9.41 -0.24
CA PHE A 392 -16.13 -9.11 0.88
C PHE A 392 -17.61 -9.37 0.61
N SER A 393 -18.40 -9.55 1.68
CA SER A 393 -19.85 -9.39 1.63
C SER A 393 -20.35 -8.52 2.79
N LEU A 394 -21.28 -7.61 2.51
CA LEU A 394 -22.00 -6.81 3.49
C LEU A 394 -23.49 -7.16 3.38
N ASN A 395 -24.01 -7.88 4.37
CA ASN A 395 -25.42 -8.22 4.49
C ASN A 395 -26.01 -7.57 5.73
N SER A 396 -27.04 -6.73 5.58
CA SER A 396 -27.64 -6.01 6.72
C SER A 396 -26.60 -5.22 7.52
N VAL A 397 -25.80 -4.40 6.83
CA VAL A 397 -24.81 -3.52 7.47
C VAL A 397 -25.38 -2.10 7.54
N PHE A 398 -25.35 -1.51 8.73
CA PHE A 398 -25.90 -0.20 9.02
C PHE A 398 -24.79 0.73 9.50
N ILE A 399 -24.42 1.71 8.68
CA ILE A 399 -23.38 2.71 8.98
C ILE A 399 -24.05 4.07 9.14
N ASN A 400 -23.83 4.71 10.28
CA ASN A 400 -24.43 6.00 10.60
C ASN A 400 -23.44 6.97 11.25
N ASN A 401 -23.60 8.25 10.92
CA ASN A 401 -22.83 9.37 11.48
C ASN A 401 -21.32 9.23 11.26
N THR A 402 -20.88 9.42 10.01
CA THR A 402 -19.46 9.38 9.61
C THR A 402 -18.97 10.78 9.24
N VAL A 403 -17.73 11.12 9.62
CA VAL A 403 -17.10 12.40 9.25
C VAL A 403 -16.81 12.47 7.75
N SER A 404 -16.41 11.37 7.13
CA SER A 404 -16.28 11.25 5.67
C SER A 404 -17.00 10.00 5.16
N ASP A 405 -16.30 8.99 4.66
CA ASP A 405 -16.85 7.96 3.80
C ASP A 405 -17.42 6.78 4.61
N GLY A 406 -18.47 6.15 4.08
CA GLY A 406 -19.11 4.98 4.70
C GLY A 406 -18.32 3.70 4.45
N LEU A 407 -18.12 3.36 3.18
CA LEU A 407 -17.26 2.25 2.74
C LEU A 407 -16.31 2.78 1.67
N ASP A 408 -15.03 2.50 1.83
CA ASP A 408 -14.02 2.58 0.78
C ASP A 408 -13.53 1.16 0.42
N SER A 409 -13.50 0.86 -0.87
CA SER A 409 -13.12 -0.43 -1.41
C SER A 409 -12.16 -0.27 -2.59
N ASP A 410 -10.90 -0.65 -2.36
CA ASP A 410 -9.82 -0.59 -3.33
C ASP A 410 -9.45 -1.98 -3.86
N PHE A 411 -9.41 -2.12 -5.18
CA PHE A 411 -8.96 -3.33 -5.88
C PHE A 411 -9.63 -4.62 -5.37
N SER A 412 -10.91 -4.53 -5.04
CA SER A 412 -11.64 -5.54 -4.30
C SER A 412 -12.86 -6.07 -5.06
N LYS A 413 -13.43 -7.18 -4.58
CA LYS A 413 -14.65 -7.77 -5.14
C LYS A 413 -15.67 -8.00 -4.05
N GLY A 414 -16.92 -7.62 -4.23
CA GLY A 414 -17.90 -7.88 -3.19
C GLY A 414 -19.37 -7.73 -3.55
N ASP A 415 -20.19 -8.06 -2.56
CA ASP A 415 -21.65 -7.96 -2.61
C ASP A 415 -22.14 -7.15 -1.41
N ILE A 416 -23.00 -6.17 -1.66
CA ILE A 416 -23.66 -5.33 -0.65
C ILE A 416 -25.16 -5.54 -0.77
N MET A 417 -25.81 -5.94 0.32
CA MET A 417 -27.20 -6.34 0.34
C MET A 417 -27.90 -5.89 1.61
N ASP A 418 -29.14 -5.41 1.47
CA ASP A 418 -30.04 -5.08 2.60
C ASP A 418 -29.41 -4.11 3.62
N SER A 419 -28.56 -3.20 3.14
CA SER A 419 -27.71 -2.34 3.98
C SER A 419 -28.13 -0.87 3.93
N GLU A 420 -27.73 -0.09 4.93
CA GLU A 420 -28.09 1.32 5.07
C GLU A 420 -26.89 2.17 5.46
N PHE A 421 -26.76 3.31 4.79
CA PHE A 421 -25.73 4.32 5.01
C PHE A 421 -26.44 5.65 5.27
N SER A 422 -26.30 6.22 6.47
CA SER A 422 -27.01 7.44 6.85
C SER A 422 -26.11 8.48 7.52
N HIS A 423 -26.37 9.76 7.26
CA HIS A 423 -25.58 10.88 7.81
C HIS A 423 -24.08 10.73 7.52
N ILE A 424 -23.75 10.68 6.24
CA ILE A 424 -22.39 10.45 5.75
C ILE A 424 -21.78 11.78 5.30
N GLY A 425 -20.62 12.14 5.85
CA GLY A 425 -19.94 13.41 5.56
C GLY A 425 -19.17 13.45 4.23
N GLY A 426 -18.87 12.29 3.65
CA GLY A 426 -18.24 12.11 2.34
C GLY A 426 -19.09 11.23 1.43
N ASP A 427 -18.47 10.21 0.82
CA ASP A 427 -19.15 9.25 -0.06
C ASP A 427 -19.71 8.08 0.76
N ALA A 428 -20.97 7.66 0.52
CA ALA A 428 -21.53 6.52 1.26
C ALA A 428 -20.84 5.21 0.85
N LEU A 429 -20.55 5.06 -0.44
CA LEU A 429 -19.88 3.91 -1.04
C LEU A 429 -18.88 4.41 -2.10
N ASP A 430 -17.57 4.42 -1.80
CA ASP A 430 -16.50 4.71 -2.75
C ASP A 430 -15.77 3.44 -3.18
N PHE A 431 -15.51 3.34 -4.48
CA PHE A 431 -14.93 2.17 -5.11
C PHE A 431 -13.82 2.59 -6.06
N SER A 432 -12.66 1.97 -5.90
CA SER A 432 -11.54 2.10 -6.81
C SER A 432 -11.08 0.73 -7.32
N GLY A 433 -10.93 0.55 -8.63
CA GLY A 433 -10.49 -0.72 -9.21
C GLY A 433 -11.30 -1.96 -8.81
N SER A 434 -12.57 -1.79 -8.42
CA SER A 434 -13.36 -2.82 -7.74
C SER A 434 -14.51 -3.37 -8.57
N ASN A 435 -14.94 -4.60 -8.29
CA ASN A 435 -16.10 -5.25 -8.93
C ASN A 435 -17.17 -5.58 -7.88
N VAL A 436 -18.27 -4.82 -7.87
CA VAL A 436 -19.23 -4.87 -6.75
C VAL A 436 -20.68 -4.89 -7.23
N SER A 437 -21.48 -5.74 -6.60
CA SER A 437 -22.95 -5.77 -6.76
C SER A 437 -23.61 -5.16 -5.52
N ILE A 438 -24.45 -4.14 -5.71
CA ILE A 438 -25.16 -3.42 -4.66
C ILE A 438 -26.66 -3.66 -4.84
N ARG A 439 -27.35 -4.18 -3.83
CA ARG A 439 -28.76 -4.56 -3.92
C ARG A 439 -29.52 -4.12 -2.68
N ARG A 440 -30.74 -3.61 -2.84
CA ARG A 440 -31.63 -3.27 -1.71
C ARG A 440 -30.90 -2.42 -0.66
N THR A 441 -30.15 -1.44 -1.11
CA THR A 441 -29.31 -0.58 -0.27
C THR A 441 -29.93 0.81 -0.17
N GLN A 442 -29.90 1.37 1.03
CA GLN A 442 -30.39 2.71 1.31
C GLN A 442 -29.21 3.64 1.62
N ALA A 443 -29.18 4.82 0.97
CA ALA A 443 -28.22 5.86 1.30
C ALA A 443 -28.98 7.17 1.54
N THR A 444 -28.88 7.72 2.76
CA THR A 444 -29.65 8.91 3.16
C THR A 444 -28.77 9.95 3.83
N ASN A 445 -29.06 11.24 3.60
CA ASN A 445 -28.28 12.34 4.18
C ASN A 445 -26.78 12.23 3.90
N VAL A 446 -26.42 12.02 2.63
CA VAL A 446 -25.02 11.89 2.19
C VAL A 446 -24.53 13.23 1.64
N LYS A 447 -23.46 13.77 2.20
CA LYS A 447 -22.95 15.10 1.81
C LYS A 447 -22.39 15.10 0.39
N ASP A 448 -21.60 14.09 0.02
CA ASP A 448 -20.97 14.00 -1.29
C ASP A 448 -21.73 13.01 -2.21
N LYS A 449 -21.23 11.80 -2.51
CA LYS A 449 -21.89 10.83 -3.42
C LYS A 449 -22.52 9.66 -2.68
N ALA A 450 -23.71 9.22 -3.11
CA ALA A 450 -24.26 7.95 -2.62
C ALA A 450 -23.42 6.76 -3.11
N VAL A 451 -23.02 6.77 -4.40
CA VAL A 451 -22.08 5.79 -4.95
C VAL A 451 -21.05 6.45 -5.87
N SER A 452 -19.79 6.10 -5.68
CA SER A 452 -18.66 6.58 -6.45
C SER A 452 -17.89 5.40 -7.05
N ALA A 453 -17.75 5.37 -8.38
CA ALA A 453 -16.96 4.38 -9.10
C ALA A 453 -15.75 5.05 -9.75
N GLY A 454 -14.54 4.60 -9.42
CA GLY A 454 -13.28 5.07 -9.98
C GLY A 454 -12.38 3.94 -10.49
N GLU A 455 -11.39 4.33 -11.29
CA GLU A 455 -10.23 3.51 -11.65
C GLU A 455 -10.56 2.13 -12.22
N LYS A 456 -11.43 2.09 -13.24
CA LYS A 456 -11.94 0.85 -13.90
C LYS A 456 -12.82 -0.04 -13.02
N SER A 457 -13.54 0.57 -12.07
CA SER A 457 -14.53 -0.18 -11.29
C SER A 457 -15.71 -0.65 -12.15
N ILE A 458 -16.27 -1.82 -11.82
CA ILE A 458 -17.48 -2.38 -12.44
C ILE A 458 -18.54 -2.52 -11.36
N LEU A 459 -19.58 -1.70 -11.41
CA LEU A 459 -20.64 -1.71 -10.41
C LEU A 459 -22.00 -2.09 -11.02
N ASN A 460 -22.76 -2.90 -10.29
CA ASN A 460 -24.15 -3.20 -10.61
C ASN A 460 -25.05 -2.89 -9.40
N ILE A 461 -25.83 -1.82 -9.50
CA ILE A 461 -26.73 -1.32 -8.46
C ILE A 461 -28.17 -1.71 -8.82
N LYS A 462 -28.90 -2.32 -7.88
CA LYS A 462 -30.27 -2.78 -8.09
C LYS A 462 -31.18 -2.53 -6.90
N ASP A 463 -32.46 -2.24 -7.15
CA ASP A 463 -33.53 -2.24 -6.15
C ASP A 463 -33.22 -1.34 -4.94
N SER A 464 -32.53 -0.21 -5.16
CA SER A 464 -31.95 0.62 -4.10
C SER A 464 -32.65 1.98 -3.98
N ASN A 465 -32.38 2.71 -2.89
CA ASN A 465 -32.98 4.02 -2.64
C ASN A 465 -31.94 5.01 -2.11
N PHE A 466 -31.69 6.08 -2.86
CA PHE A 466 -30.77 7.16 -2.50
C PHE A 466 -31.55 8.46 -2.32
N ASP A 467 -31.53 9.03 -1.12
CA ASP A 467 -32.35 10.19 -0.78
C ASP A 467 -31.57 11.26 0.02
N THR A 468 -31.76 12.52 -0.34
CA THR A 468 -31.13 13.66 0.35
C THR A 468 -29.60 13.56 0.28
N ILE A 469 -29.08 13.72 -0.93
CA ILE A 469 -27.71 13.37 -1.30
C ILE A 469 -27.03 14.48 -2.10
N GLY A 470 -25.70 14.56 -2.09
CA GLY A 470 -24.98 15.51 -2.93
C GLY A 470 -25.09 15.15 -4.41
N VAL A 471 -24.65 13.96 -4.75
CA VAL A 471 -24.70 13.33 -6.07
C VAL A 471 -25.16 11.88 -5.90
N GLY A 472 -26.03 11.38 -6.80
CA GLY A 472 -26.50 9.99 -6.73
C GLY A 472 -25.38 9.02 -7.03
N VAL A 473 -25.03 8.90 -8.31
CA VAL A 473 -23.98 7.97 -8.74
C VAL A 473 -22.98 8.66 -9.66
N ALA A 474 -21.69 8.49 -9.40
CA ALA A 474 -20.63 8.97 -10.27
C ALA A 474 -19.81 7.82 -10.86
N SER A 475 -19.58 7.86 -12.17
CA SER A 475 -18.66 6.96 -12.87
C SER A 475 -17.45 7.73 -13.39
N LYS A 476 -16.25 7.33 -12.96
CA LYS A 476 -14.97 8.00 -13.21
C LYS A 476 -13.94 7.04 -13.80
N ASP A 477 -12.96 7.57 -14.52
CA ASP A 477 -11.67 6.91 -14.75
C ASP A 477 -11.78 5.46 -15.27
N GLY A 478 -12.50 5.26 -16.38
CA GLY A 478 -12.67 3.97 -17.05
C GLY A 478 -13.67 3.02 -16.39
N SER A 479 -14.41 3.49 -15.39
CA SER A 479 -15.40 2.67 -14.69
C SER A 479 -16.68 2.45 -15.51
N SER A 480 -17.38 1.35 -15.24
CA SER A 480 -18.68 1.02 -15.82
C SER A 480 -19.70 0.77 -14.72
N VAL A 481 -20.81 1.51 -14.75
CA VAL A 481 -21.86 1.40 -13.74
C VAL A 481 -23.21 1.10 -14.39
N THR A 482 -23.89 0.06 -13.91
CA THR A 482 -25.28 -0.25 -14.27
C THR A 482 -26.18 -0.02 -13.07
N ILE A 483 -27.28 0.69 -13.26
CA ILE A 483 -28.27 1.01 -12.22
C ILE A 483 -29.63 0.54 -12.72
N THR A 484 -30.33 -0.26 -11.92
CA THR A 484 -31.64 -0.82 -12.28
C THR A 484 -32.62 -0.70 -11.10
N ASP A 485 -33.88 -0.40 -11.38
CA ASP A 485 -34.97 -0.41 -10.37
C ASP A 485 -34.67 0.42 -9.11
N THR A 486 -33.94 1.54 -9.26
CA THR A 486 -33.41 2.33 -8.14
C THR A 486 -34.08 3.70 -8.10
N LYS A 487 -34.44 4.15 -6.90
CA LYS A 487 -34.97 5.50 -6.66
C LYS A 487 -33.84 6.45 -6.25
N ILE A 488 -33.75 7.61 -6.91
CA ILE A 488 -32.79 8.67 -6.59
C ILE A 488 -33.57 9.98 -6.41
N SER A 489 -33.63 10.49 -5.18
CA SER A 489 -34.37 11.70 -4.84
C SER A 489 -33.56 12.70 -4.02
N ASN A 490 -34.00 13.97 -4.08
CA ASN A 490 -33.42 15.07 -3.30
C ASN A 490 -31.89 15.21 -3.44
N TYR A 491 -31.39 15.14 -4.69
CA TYR A 491 -29.96 15.35 -4.98
C TYR A 491 -29.62 16.84 -5.12
N LYS A 492 -28.43 17.27 -4.67
CA LYS A 492 -28.01 18.68 -4.72
C LYS A 492 -27.39 19.10 -6.05
N LEU A 493 -26.60 18.23 -6.67
CA LEU A 493 -25.94 18.49 -7.95
C LEU A 493 -26.59 17.69 -9.08
N TYR A 494 -26.45 16.36 -9.05
CA TYR A 494 -26.93 15.47 -10.12
C TYR A 494 -27.32 14.11 -9.55
N ALA A 495 -28.34 13.48 -10.13
CA ALA A 495 -28.67 12.08 -9.85
C ALA A 495 -27.59 11.12 -10.40
N ALA A 496 -27.02 11.43 -11.57
CA ALA A 496 -25.92 10.66 -12.14
C ALA A 496 -24.91 11.54 -12.88
N MET A 497 -23.62 11.18 -12.78
CA MET A 497 -22.54 11.86 -13.50
C MET A 497 -21.50 10.89 -14.08
N SER A 498 -20.96 11.23 -15.25
CA SER A 498 -19.82 10.53 -15.87
C SER A 498 -18.75 11.52 -16.30
N TYR A 499 -17.51 11.34 -15.83
CA TYR A 499 -16.39 12.25 -16.13
C TYR A 499 -15.02 11.60 -15.91
N LEU A 500 -14.00 12.10 -16.59
CA LEU A 500 -12.61 11.65 -16.47
C LEU A 500 -11.83 12.58 -15.53
N LYS A 501 -11.38 12.05 -14.39
CA LYS A 501 -10.56 12.78 -13.40
C LYS A 501 -9.07 12.55 -13.63
N LYS A 502 -8.69 11.33 -14.03
CA LYS A 502 -7.32 10.90 -14.31
C LYS A 502 -7.23 10.50 -15.78
N ASP A 503 -6.46 11.26 -16.56
CA ASP A 503 -6.43 11.20 -18.03
C ASP A 503 -5.77 9.94 -18.62
N PHE A 504 -5.04 9.18 -17.80
CA PHE A 504 -4.43 7.90 -18.17
C PHE A 504 -5.38 6.70 -18.07
N TYR A 505 -6.65 6.91 -17.68
CA TYR A 505 -7.70 5.89 -17.72
C TYR A 505 -8.61 6.06 -18.94
N ASP A 506 -9.30 4.97 -19.28
CA ASP A 506 -10.30 4.95 -20.34
C ASP A 506 -11.52 5.82 -20.00
N MET A 507 -12.41 6.07 -20.97
CA MET A 507 -13.63 6.84 -20.73
C MET A 507 -14.65 6.02 -19.92
N PRO A 508 -15.23 6.57 -18.83
CA PRO A 508 -16.23 5.86 -18.04
C PRO A 508 -17.61 5.80 -18.72
N SER A 509 -18.43 4.85 -18.27
CA SER A 509 -19.81 4.66 -18.69
C SER A 509 -20.78 4.50 -17.52
N ILE A 510 -22.04 4.89 -17.75
CA ILE A 510 -23.16 4.62 -16.86
C ILE A 510 -24.43 4.26 -17.65
N ASN A 511 -25.19 3.28 -17.16
CA ASN A 511 -26.47 2.86 -17.74
C ASN A 511 -27.54 2.79 -16.66
N LEU A 512 -28.62 3.58 -16.80
CA LEU A 512 -29.75 3.62 -15.88
C LEU A 512 -30.98 2.99 -16.56
N ASN A 513 -31.62 2.02 -15.90
CA ASN A 513 -32.80 1.32 -16.40
C ASN A 513 -33.89 1.29 -15.34
N ASN A 514 -35.12 1.69 -15.71
CA ASN A 514 -36.29 1.68 -14.83
C ASN A 514 -36.05 2.37 -13.48
N CYS A 515 -35.33 3.51 -13.49
CA CYS A 515 -34.98 4.25 -12.28
C CYS A 515 -35.96 5.41 -12.05
N LEU A 516 -36.41 5.59 -10.80
CA LEU A 516 -37.25 6.73 -10.43
C LEU A 516 -36.36 7.89 -9.96
N VAL A 517 -36.22 8.92 -10.79
CA VAL A 517 -35.36 10.08 -10.49
C VAL A 517 -36.19 11.34 -10.29
N SER A 518 -35.91 12.10 -9.23
CA SER A 518 -36.59 13.39 -8.98
C SER A 518 -36.31 14.41 -10.08
N GLU A 519 -37.29 15.29 -10.32
CA GLU A 519 -37.23 16.33 -11.35
C GLU A 519 -36.02 17.26 -11.21
N GLY A 520 -35.56 17.82 -12.33
CA GLY A 520 -34.42 18.74 -12.41
C GLY A 520 -33.42 18.36 -13.51
N ASN A 521 -32.30 19.08 -13.55
CA ASN A 521 -31.15 18.72 -14.39
C ASN A 521 -30.44 17.50 -13.77
N ALA A 522 -31.03 16.33 -13.91
CA ALA A 522 -30.65 15.11 -13.18
C ALA A 522 -29.30 14.52 -13.62
N TYR A 523 -28.85 14.80 -14.83
CA TYR A 523 -27.77 14.07 -15.47
C TYR A 523 -26.71 15.02 -16.02
N ILE A 524 -25.43 14.70 -15.79
CA ILE A 524 -24.31 15.39 -16.44
C ILE A 524 -23.29 14.40 -16.98
N ARG A 525 -22.98 14.54 -18.27
CA ARG A 525 -22.09 13.65 -19.00
C ARG A 525 -20.96 14.47 -19.62
N GLN A 526 -19.72 14.27 -19.20
CA GLN A 526 -18.58 14.92 -19.86
C GLN A 526 -18.42 14.40 -21.29
N LYS A 527 -18.01 15.28 -22.21
CA LYS A 527 -17.60 14.94 -23.57
C LYS A 527 -16.70 13.68 -23.62
N GLY A 528 -17.06 12.71 -24.47
CA GLY A 528 -16.32 11.45 -24.63
C GLY A 528 -16.72 10.32 -23.68
N THR A 529 -17.39 10.61 -22.56
CA THR A 529 -17.94 9.57 -21.66
C THR A 529 -19.24 8.99 -22.21
N SER A 530 -19.80 7.92 -21.63
CA SER A 530 -21.10 7.35 -22.06
C SER A 530 -22.13 7.39 -20.93
N MET A 531 -23.36 7.80 -21.24
CA MET A 531 -24.50 7.76 -20.32
C MET A 531 -25.79 7.45 -21.06
N ILE A 532 -26.45 6.36 -20.67
CA ILE A 532 -27.72 5.90 -21.22
C ILE A 532 -28.76 5.85 -20.10
N VAL A 533 -29.96 6.38 -20.35
CA VAL A 533 -31.12 6.33 -19.44
C VAL A 533 -32.30 5.77 -20.21
N ASP A 534 -32.82 4.60 -19.81
CA ASP A 534 -33.94 3.91 -20.47
C ASP A 534 -33.78 3.82 -22.00
N ASN A 535 -32.58 3.40 -22.44
CA ASN A 535 -32.15 3.32 -23.85
C ASN A 535 -32.00 4.67 -24.59
N HIS A 536 -32.09 5.81 -23.90
CA HIS A 536 -31.84 7.13 -24.45
C HIS A 536 -30.45 7.64 -24.06
N ASN A 537 -29.67 8.08 -25.05
CA ASN A 537 -28.37 8.70 -24.80
C ASN A 537 -28.54 10.10 -24.21
N ILE A 538 -27.83 10.37 -23.11
CA ILE A 538 -27.78 11.71 -22.52
C ILE A 538 -26.79 12.59 -23.32
N PRO A 539 -27.14 13.85 -23.66
CA PRO A 539 -26.24 14.75 -24.37
C PRO A 539 -24.93 15.02 -23.63
N GLU A 540 -23.86 15.24 -24.38
CA GLU A 540 -22.57 15.63 -23.82
C GLU A 540 -22.60 17.06 -23.28
N SER A 541 -21.74 17.32 -22.30
CA SER A 541 -21.53 18.62 -21.67
C SER A 541 -20.04 18.88 -21.47
N GLU A 542 -19.66 20.16 -21.51
CA GLU A 542 -18.33 20.60 -21.09
C GLU A 542 -18.25 20.61 -19.56
N VAL A 543 -17.46 19.70 -18.99
CA VAL A 543 -17.31 19.54 -17.53
C VAL A 543 -15.91 19.94 -17.12
N SER A 544 -15.81 20.95 -16.26
CA SER A 544 -14.54 21.29 -15.61
C SER A 544 -14.42 20.54 -14.28
N VAL A 545 -13.72 19.41 -14.28
CA VAL A 545 -13.51 18.58 -13.08
C VAL A 545 -12.90 19.40 -11.93
N LYS A 546 -11.93 20.26 -12.22
CA LYS A 546 -11.34 21.16 -11.21
C LYS A 546 -12.36 22.10 -10.56
N LYS A 547 -13.38 22.57 -11.30
CA LYS A 547 -14.45 23.40 -10.73
C LYS A 547 -15.46 22.56 -9.95
N LEU A 548 -15.75 21.35 -10.42
CA LEU A 548 -16.66 20.41 -9.77
C LEU A 548 -16.20 20.10 -8.32
N TYR A 549 -14.91 19.83 -8.13
CA TYR A 549 -14.28 19.59 -6.81
C TYR A 549 -14.07 20.87 -5.97
N LYS A 550 -14.49 22.04 -6.45
CA LYS A 550 -14.55 23.29 -5.67
C LYS A 550 -15.96 23.65 -5.21
N THR A 551 -16.96 22.83 -5.56
CA THR A 551 -18.34 23.02 -5.08
C THR A 551 -18.44 22.66 -3.60
N ARG A 552 -19.39 23.24 -2.87
CA ARG A 552 -19.61 22.91 -1.44
C ARG A 552 -19.99 21.45 -1.21
N VAL A 553 -20.44 20.75 -2.24
CA VAL A 553 -20.87 19.35 -2.20
C VAL A 553 -19.67 18.40 -2.30
N MET A 554 -18.78 18.65 -3.26
CA MET A 554 -17.65 17.74 -3.58
C MET A 554 -16.28 18.24 -3.10
N MET A 555 -16.26 19.31 -2.30
CA MET A 555 -15.05 19.77 -1.63
C MET A 555 -14.82 18.88 -0.40
N LYS A 556 -13.69 18.17 -0.40
CA LYS A 556 -13.18 17.47 0.77
C LYS A 556 -12.79 18.48 1.84
#